data_AF-A0A1V0M1B7-F1
#
_entry.id   AF-A0A1V0M1B7-F1
#
_cell.length_a   1.000
_cell.length_b   1.000
_cell.length_c   1.000
_cell.angle_alpha   90.00
_cell.angle_beta   90.00
_cell.angle_gamma   90.00
#
_symmetry.space_group_name_H-M   'P 1'
#
loop_
_entity.id
_entity.type
_entity.pdbx_description
1 polymer ?
#
loop_
_entity_poly.entity_id
_entity_poly.type
_entity_poly.pdbx_seq_one_letter_code
_entity_poly.pdbx_strand_id
1 'polypeptide(L)'
;MLALGVSYPPKSGWIERLIGTEVSDEQYERFLGHSTSKQAEQILRGEQPAKGLQYAKRAKKLASERKATIDLDNEHLSEIEKYR
;
A
#
# COMPACT_ATOMS: atom_id res chain seq x y z
N MET A 1 2.23 20.30 5.79
CA MET A 1 3.54 19.68 5.47
C MET A 1 3.47 19.11 4.06
N LEU A 2 4.46 19.40 3.21
CA LEU A 2 4.53 18.97 1.81
C LEU A 2 5.22 17.59 1.78
N ALA A 3 4.58 16.56 1.22
CA ALA A 3 5.16 15.21 1.18
C ALA A 3 6.39 15.13 0.27
N LEU A 4 6.43 15.96 -0.79
CA LEU A 4 7.49 15.97 -1.82
C LEU A 4 7.93 17.41 -2.18
N GLY A 5 7.76 18.37 -1.26
CA GLY A 5 7.99 19.79 -1.57
C GLY A 5 6.98 20.43 -2.54
N VAL A 6 5.94 19.69 -2.95
CA VAL A 6 4.88 20.16 -3.86
C VAL A 6 3.68 20.68 -3.07
N SER A 7 3.24 21.91 -3.38
CA SER A 7 2.05 22.54 -2.81
C SER A 7 0.80 21.69 -3.07
N TYR A 8 -0.05 21.51 -2.04
CA TYR A 8 -1.37 20.88 -2.20
C TYR A 8 -2.46 21.94 -2.42
N PRO A 9 -3.38 21.77 -3.39
CA PRO A 9 -3.44 20.67 -4.36
C PRO A 9 -2.32 20.78 -5.40
N PRO A 10 -1.76 19.65 -5.88
CA PRO A 10 -0.66 19.66 -6.83
C PRO A 10 -1.10 20.27 -8.17
N LYS A 11 -0.27 21.17 -8.71
CA LYS A 11 -0.49 21.77 -10.03
C LYS A 11 -0.29 20.73 -11.13
N SER A 12 -0.94 20.91 -12.28
CA SER A 12 -0.68 20.07 -13.46
C SER A 12 0.81 20.05 -13.81
N GLY A 13 1.34 18.89 -14.22
CA GLY A 13 2.76 18.69 -14.53
C GLY A 13 3.70 18.64 -13.32
N TRP A 14 3.19 18.56 -12.08
CA TRP A 14 4.04 18.48 -10.89
C TRP A 14 4.98 17.27 -10.86
N ILE A 15 4.58 16.16 -11.50
CA ILE A 15 5.39 14.93 -11.58
C ILE A 15 6.64 15.17 -12.42
N GLU A 16 6.52 15.87 -13.55
CA GLU A 16 7.65 16.18 -14.44
C GLU A 16 8.74 16.98 -13.71
N ARG A 17 8.33 17.83 -12.75
CA ARG A 17 9.24 18.61 -11.90
C ARG A 17 9.96 17.78 -10.83
N LEU A 18 9.50 16.57 -10.56
CA LEU A 18 10.10 15.64 -9.59
C LEU A 18 10.92 14.54 -10.26
N ILE A 19 10.87 14.40 -11.59
CA ILE A 19 11.69 13.43 -12.31
C ILE A 19 13.16 13.86 -12.16
N GLY A 20 13.98 13.00 -11.54
CA GLY A 20 15.40 13.24 -11.32
C GLY A 20 15.75 14.01 -10.04
N THR A 21 14.77 14.40 -9.22
CA THR A 21 15.04 14.95 -7.89
C THR A 21 15.24 13.83 -6.87
N GLU A 22 16.31 13.90 -6.09
CA GLU A 22 16.51 13.01 -4.95
C GLU A 22 15.45 13.29 -3.88
N VAL A 23 14.87 12.23 -3.34
CA VAL A 23 13.85 12.28 -2.30
C VAL A 23 14.47 11.72 -1.03
N SER A 24 14.29 12.38 0.11
CA SER A 24 14.77 11.79 1.37
C SER A 24 13.96 10.56 1.74
N ASP A 25 14.55 9.65 2.52
CA ASP A 25 13.86 8.46 3.03
C ASP A 25 12.57 8.83 3.76
N GLU A 26 12.57 9.93 4.52
CA GLU A 26 11.39 10.43 5.23
C GLU A 26 10.26 10.88 4.27
N GLN A 27 10.61 11.53 3.16
CA GLN A 27 9.66 11.97 2.15
C GLN A 27 9.12 10.78 1.35
N TYR A 28 9.99 9.83 1.01
CA TYR A 28 9.64 8.57 0.37
C TYR A 28 8.67 7.77 1.25
N GLU A 29 8.98 7.59 2.52
CA GLU A 29 8.13 6.87 3.47
C GLU A 29 6.79 7.56 3.70
N ARG A 30 6.75 8.90 3.72
CA ARG A 30 5.48 9.65 3.78
C ARG A 30 4.65 9.48 2.51
N PHE A 31 5.27 9.48 1.35
CA PHE A 31 4.58 9.21 0.08
C PHE A 31 4.03 7.78 0.06
N LEU A 32 4.82 6.82 0.52
CA LEU A 32 4.42 5.41 0.65
C LEU A 32 3.40 5.15 1.76
N GLY A 33 3.33 5.98 2.80
CA GLY A 33 2.31 5.88 3.85
C GLY A 33 0.88 6.04 3.32
N HIS A 34 0.73 6.71 2.17
CA HIS A 34 -0.53 6.82 1.42
C HIS A 34 -0.61 5.83 0.24
N SER A 35 0.40 4.98 0.04
CA SER A 35 0.37 3.96 -1.00
C SER A 35 -0.73 2.95 -0.73
N THR A 36 -1.53 2.71 -1.76
CA THR A 36 -2.58 1.69 -1.74
C THR A 36 -2.02 0.31 -1.43
N SER A 37 -0.81 0.00 -1.90
CA SER A 37 -0.16 -1.29 -1.68
C SER A 37 0.28 -1.49 -0.23
N LYS A 38 0.93 -0.48 0.39
CA LYS A 38 1.30 -0.55 1.81
C LYS A 38 0.05 -0.70 2.70
N GLN A 39 -0.99 0.09 2.43
CA GLN A 39 -2.25 -0.01 3.17
C GLN A 39 -2.89 -1.40 3.01
N ALA A 40 -2.83 -2.01 1.83
CA ALA A 40 -3.33 -3.38 1.63
C ALA A 40 -2.52 -4.42 2.44
N GLU A 41 -1.21 -4.26 2.53
CA GLU A 41 -0.34 -5.12 3.35
C GLU A 41 -0.61 -4.97 4.85
N GLN A 42 -0.83 -3.74 5.32
CA GLN A 42 -1.24 -3.49 6.70
C GLN A 42 -2.57 -4.19 7.03
N ILE A 43 -3.55 -4.12 6.11
CA ILE A 43 -4.83 -4.83 6.26
C ILE A 43 -4.60 -6.35 6.36
N LEU A 44 -3.75 -6.93 5.50
CA LEU A 44 -3.44 -8.35 5.52
C LEU A 44 -2.76 -8.80 6.83
N ARG A 45 -1.97 -7.92 7.44
CA ARG A 45 -1.32 -8.14 8.74
C ARG A 45 -2.24 -7.89 9.95
N GLY A 46 -3.45 -7.38 9.72
CA GLY A 46 -4.38 -7.00 10.80
C GLY A 46 -3.99 -5.71 11.53
N GLU A 47 -3.14 -4.88 10.93
CA GLU A 47 -2.76 -3.59 11.48
C GLU A 47 -3.92 -2.59 11.39
N GLN A 48 -3.98 -1.67 12.35
CA GLN A 48 -4.96 -0.58 12.36
C GLN A 48 -4.39 0.64 11.62
N PRO A 49 -5.23 1.42 10.91
CA PRO A 49 -4.78 2.67 10.31
C PRO A 49 -4.40 3.67 11.40
N ALA A 50 -3.59 4.66 11.05
CA ALA A 50 -3.23 5.75 11.96
C ALA A 50 -4.49 6.45 12.52
N LYS A 51 -4.42 6.94 13.76
CA LYS A 51 -5.57 7.53 14.47
C LYS A 51 -6.28 8.58 13.61
N GLY A 52 -7.59 8.39 13.43
CA GLY A 52 -8.44 9.30 12.66
C GLY A 52 -8.41 9.09 11.14
N LEU A 53 -7.65 8.12 10.62
CA LEU A 53 -7.65 7.76 9.21
C LEU A 53 -8.38 6.44 8.95
N GLN A 54 -8.94 6.32 7.75
CA GLN A 54 -9.48 5.07 7.22
C GLN A 54 -8.64 4.59 6.04
N TYR A 55 -8.50 3.28 5.87
CA TYR A 55 -7.91 2.72 4.67
C TYR A 55 -8.69 3.10 3.42
N ALA A 56 -7.97 3.43 2.35
CA ALA A 56 -8.58 3.72 1.06
C ALA A 56 -9.39 2.51 0.55
N LYS A 57 -10.53 2.77 -0.13
CA LYS A 57 -11.37 1.70 -0.71
C LYS A 57 -10.59 0.77 -1.63
N ARG A 58 -9.68 1.33 -2.43
CA ARG A 58 -8.80 0.57 -3.34
C ARG A 58 -7.84 -0.35 -2.58
N ALA A 59 -7.36 0.07 -1.41
CA ALA A 59 -6.46 -0.73 -0.57
C ALA A 59 -7.21 -1.93 0.03
N LYS A 60 -8.45 -1.72 0.49
CA LYS A 60 -9.33 -2.80 0.98
C LYS A 60 -9.59 -3.85 -0.11
N LYS A 61 -9.90 -3.40 -1.34
CA LYS A 61 -10.11 -4.30 -2.48
C LYS A 61 -8.85 -5.12 -2.81
N LEU A 62 -7.70 -4.45 -2.87
CA LEU A 62 -6.42 -5.12 -3.13
C LEU A 62 -6.07 -6.14 -2.03
N ALA A 63 -6.33 -5.81 -0.76
CA ALA A 63 -6.14 -6.73 0.34
C ALA A 63 -7.04 -7.96 0.24
N SER A 64 -8.33 -7.78 -0.11
CA SER A 64 -9.24 -8.92 -0.29
C SER A 64 -8.82 -9.84 -1.44
N GLU A 65 -8.36 -9.29 -2.57
CA GLU A 65 -7.89 -10.07 -3.71
C GLU A 65 -6.65 -10.90 -3.32
N ARG A 66 -5.67 -10.26 -2.67
CA ARG A 66 -4.47 -10.95 -2.17
C ARG A 66 -4.80 -12.03 -1.14
N LYS A 67 -5.75 -11.75 -0.23
CA LYS A 67 -6.19 -12.73 0.78
C LYS A 67 -6.81 -13.97 0.14
N ALA A 68 -7.67 -13.78 -0.87
CA ALA A 68 -8.27 -14.89 -1.61
C ALA A 68 -7.20 -15.77 -2.30
N THR A 69 -6.14 -15.15 -2.85
CA THR A 69 -5.02 -15.91 -3.43
C THR A 69 -4.25 -16.69 -2.37
N ILE A 70 -3.93 -16.07 -1.22
CA ILE A 70 -3.25 -16.75 -0.11
C ILE A 70 -4.08 -17.93 0.41
N ASP A 71 -5.39 -17.77 0.52
CA ASP A 71 -6.27 -18.82 1.03
C ASP A 71 -6.35 -20.01 0.06
N LEU A 72 -6.41 -19.75 -1.26
CA LEU A 72 -6.30 -20.77 -2.30
C LEU A 72 -4.94 -21.51 -2.26
N ASP A 73 -3.84 -20.77 -2.12
CA ASP A 73 -2.51 -21.36 -2.05
C ASP A 73 -2.38 -22.28 -0.81
N ASN A 74 -2.93 -21.86 0.33
CA ASN A 74 -2.96 -22.68 1.55
C ASN A 74 -3.83 -23.93 1.38
N GLU A 75 -4.96 -23.83 0.68
CA GLU A 75 -5.81 -24.97 0.36
C GLU A 75 -5.03 -26.00 -0.47
N HIS A 76 -4.39 -25.57 -1.56
CA HIS A 76 -3.56 -26.43 -2.40
C HIS A 76 -2.41 -27.08 -1.61
N LEU A 77 -1.73 -26.33 -0.74
CA LEU A 77 -0.67 -26.88 0.12
C LEU A 77 -1.21 -27.95 1.07
N SER A 78 -2.38 -27.73 1.67
CA SER A 78 -3.03 -28.70 2.55
C SER A 78 -3.43 -29.98 1.81
N GLU A 79 -3.82 -29.88 0.54
CA GLU A 79 -4.11 -31.06 -0.29
C GLU A 79 -2.85 -31.87 -0.58
N ILE A 80 -1.74 -31.21 -0.89
CA ILE A 80 -0.45 -31.89 -1.10
C ILE A 80 -0.01 -32.62 0.18
N GLU A 81 -0.17 -32.00 1.35
CA GLU A 81 0.17 -32.61 2.64
C GLU A 81 -0.62 -33.89 2.93
N LYS A 82 -1.86 -34.03 2.44
CA LYS A 82 -2.65 -35.26 2.61
C LYS A 82 -2.05 -36.49 1.93
N TYR A 83 -1.13 -36.30 0.96
CA TYR A 83 -0.49 -37.37 0.21
C TYR A 83 0.96 -37.64 0.63
N ARG A 84 1.45 -36.98 1.69
CA ARG A 84 2.75 -37.28 2.33
C ARG A 84 2.59 -38.29 3.46
#